data_AF-A0A1G2G3J3-F1
#
_entry.id   AF-A0A1G2G3J3-F1
#
_cell.length_a   1.000
_cell.length_b   1.000
_cell.length_c   1.000
_cell.angle_alpha   90.00
_cell.angle_beta   90.00
_cell.angle_gamma   90.00
#
_symmetry.space_group_name_H-M   'P 1'
#
loop_
_entity.id
_entity.type
_entity.pdbx_description
1 polymer ?
#
loop_
_entity_poly.entity_id
_entity_poly.type
_entity_poly.pdbx_seq_one_letter_code
_entity_poly.pdbx_strand_id
1 'polypeptide(L)'
;MAWQGGRKMAYKFVILDPRNIPAATAANDAVFVAGSVYGIEVTVPALASRCTFNLDPQHSGGDANRAAIEDALTAELPPEGGTLATVRADLDSVGAMAIFSLRERGAISLLLEDKSAKGYCPACGMGNETMPGCCMVCGYREGSWYFSYEFMRRLFKVAASDKFARGGYPGPKPLPTRDNPWDERTASAESSRPLAAIAAAVAEFKLPLDQRVALMEKWLLTGEEPEQYRTQVEKEHLDMITALESGAIKYETRRIPYGNCPGMIQEFSGVLRCDVCMTEQPEEVGLNQPCGAWFRTVAVVESTHRAATSVGYSLAPVVIARNPAFKLGGGEAHVKYTVCAFEPKFADIKSALAELATLEAGWGGSPTIGGSPQGVSSILTVDQVVAVVEKHLK
;
A
#
# COMPACT_ATOMS: atom_id res chain seq x y z
N MET A 1 -15.20 -35.64 -3.01
CA MET A 1 -16.56 -35.54 -2.43
C MET A 1 -17.33 -34.50 -3.21
N ALA A 2 -18.45 -34.87 -3.82
CA ALA A 2 -19.32 -33.93 -4.52
C ALA A 2 -20.29 -33.29 -3.51
N TRP A 3 -20.21 -31.98 -3.34
CA TRP A 3 -21.11 -31.20 -2.47
C TRP A 3 -22.36 -30.80 -3.27
N GLN A 4 -23.53 -31.31 -2.87
CA GLN A 4 -24.84 -30.91 -3.39
C GLN A 4 -25.67 -30.26 -2.28
N GLY A 5 -26.20 -29.06 -2.57
CA GLY A 5 -27.59 -28.71 -2.26
C GLY A 5 -27.90 -28.07 -0.91
N GLY A 6 -27.58 -26.78 -0.77
CA GLY A 6 -28.10 -25.92 0.30
C GLY A 6 -27.52 -24.50 0.25
N ARG A 7 -27.83 -23.72 -0.80
CA ARG A 7 -27.50 -22.27 -0.88
C ARG A 7 -28.36 -21.54 0.18
N LYS A 8 -27.96 -20.48 0.89
CA LYS A 8 -27.12 -19.34 0.53
C LYS A 8 -26.99 -18.44 1.78
N MET A 9 -25.83 -18.34 2.43
CA MET A 9 -25.60 -17.27 3.42
C MET A 9 -24.31 -16.50 3.10
N ALA A 10 -24.30 -15.87 1.92
CA ALA A 10 -23.29 -14.86 1.66
C ALA A 10 -23.58 -13.65 2.56
N TYR A 11 -22.57 -13.22 3.32
CA TYR A 11 -22.58 -11.89 3.91
C TYR A 11 -22.95 -10.84 2.86
N LYS A 12 -23.60 -9.77 3.29
CA LYS A 12 -23.72 -8.58 2.46
C LYS A 12 -22.44 -7.78 2.60
N PHE A 13 -21.86 -7.34 1.49
CA PHE A 13 -20.68 -6.49 1.52
C PHE A 13 -21.06 -5.07 1.13
N VAL A 14 -20.64 -4.08 1.90
CA VAL A 14 -20.96 -2.68 1.63
C VAL A 14 -19.77 -1.76 1.87
N ILE A 15 -19.70 -0.68 1.09
CA ILE A 15 -18.79 0.43 1.33
C ILE A 15 -19.61 1.57 1.95
N LEU A 16 -19.25 1.97 3.17
CA LEU A 16 -19.80 3.14 3.84
C LEU A 16 -19.16 4.40 3.26
N ASP A 17 -19.95 5.45 3.08
CA ASP A 17 -19.45 6.73 2.60
C ASP A 17 -18.93 7.57 3.79
N PRO A 18 -17.63 7.85 3.88
CA PRO A 18 -17.05 8.57 5.03
C PRO A 18 -17.33 10.08 4.99
N ARG A 19 -17.91 10.61 3.90
CA ARG A 19 -18.13 12.05 3.73
C ARG A 19 -19.25 12.54 4.63
N ASN A 20 -19.03 13.69 5.26
CA ASN A 20 -20.06 14.36 6.06
C ASN A 20 -21.02 15.18 5.17
N ILE A 21 -21.81 14.48 4.35
CA ILE A 21 -22.84 15.06 3.47
C ILE A 21 -24.18 14.34 3.64
N PRO A 22 -25.34 15.02 3.48
CA PRO A 22 -26.65 14.41 3.74
C PRO A 22 -26.92 13.11 2.97
N ALA A 23 -26.48 13.03 1.70
CA ALA A 23 -26.64 11.84 0.88
C ALA A 23 -25.86 10.63 1.41
N ALA A 24 -24.64 10.86 1.89
CA ALA A 24 -23.79 9.83 2.51
C ALA A 24 -24.40 9.34 3.83
N THR A 25 -24.86 10.27 4.68
CA THR A 25 -25.54 9.96 5.94
C THR A 25 -26.78 9.10 5.69
N ALA A 26 -27.66 9.52 4.78
CA ALA A 26 -28.88 8.77 4.46
C ALA A 26 -28.59 7.36 3.90
N ALA A 27 -27.58 7.22 3.05
CA ALA A 27 -27.16 5.93 2.51
C ALA A 27 -26.61 5.00 3.61
N ASN A 28 -25.72 5.52 4.47
CA ASN A 28 -25.18 4.76 5.60
C ASN A 28 -26.29 4.37 6.59
N ASP A 29 -27.22 5.29 6.89
CA ASP A 29 -28.35 5.01 7.78
C ASP A 29 -29.21 3.86 7.27
N ALA A 30 -29.48 3.78 5.97
CA ALA A 30 -30.20 2.66 5.39
C ALA A 30 -29.49 1.31 5.62
N VAL A 31 -28.15 1.29 5.60
CA VAL A 31 -27.35 0.09 5.89
C VAL A 31 -27.51 -0.32 7.35
N PHE A 32 -27.34 0.61 8.30
CA PHE A 32 -27.44 0.31 9.74
C PHE A 32 -28.87 -0.03 10.18
N VAL A 33 -29.90 0.50 9.51
CA VAL A 33 -31.30 0.13 9.76
C VAL A 33 -31.63 -1.27 9.23
N ALA A 34 -30.96 -1.72 8.16
CA ALA A 34 -31.23 -3.01 7.54
C ALA A 34 -30.78 -4.22 8.38
N GLY A 35 -29.92 -4.02 9.39
CA GLY A 35 -29.51 -5.08 10.30
C GLY A 35 -28.15 -4.85 10.96
N SER A 36 -27.61 -5.91 11.56
CA SER A 36 -26.29 -5.89 12.20
C SER A 36 -25.18 -5.62 11.17
N VAL A 37 -24.30 -4.68 11.51
CA VAL A 37 -23.15 -4.26 10.69
C VAL A 37 -21.87 -4.57 11.44
N TYR A 38 -21.06 -5.42 10.85
CA TYR A 38 -19.70 -5.74 11.29
C TYR A 38 -18.72 -4.90 10.46
N GLY A 39 -18.07 -3.96 11.11
CA GLY A 39 -17.07 -3.09 10.50
C GLY A 39 -15.77 -3.85 10.23
N ILE A 40 -15.16 -3.57 9.09
CA ILE A 40 -13.84 -4.00 8.67
C ILE A 40 -13.08 -2.72 8.32
N GLU A 41 -12.07 -2.38 9.11
CA GLU A 41 -11.30 -1.13 8.94
C GLU A 41 -12.17 0.14 8.80
N VAL A 42 -13.24 0.25 9.60
CA VAL A 42 -14.06 1.47 9.63
C VAL A 42 -13.33 2.53 10.46
N THR A 43 -12.52 3.34 9.77
CA THR A 43 -11.63 4.32 10.42
C THR A 43 -12.30 5.62 10.86
N VAL A 44 -13.54 5.88 10.40
CA VAL A 44 -14.31 7.07 10.81
C VAL A 44 -14.99 6.79 12.15
N PRO A 45 -14.62 7.47 13.25
CA PRO A 45 -15.11 7.11 14.59
C PRO A 45 -16.64 7.10 14.72
N ALA A 46 -17.32 8.04 14.06
CA ALA A 46 -18.78 8.13 14.07
C ALA A 46 -19.46 6.92 13.38
N LEU A 47 -18.83 6.33 12.37
CA LEU A 47 -19.34 5.12 11.70
C LEU A 47 -18.93 3.86 12.46
N ALA A 48 -17.69 3.81 12.96
CA ALA A 48 -17.18 2.68 13.74
C ALA A 48 -18.03 2.40 14.98
N SER A 49 -18.41 3.46 15.71
CA SER A 49 -19.26 3.37 16.91
C SER A 49 -20.66 2.81 16.67
N ARG A 50 -21.11 2.77 15.41
CA ARG A 50 -22.41 2.22 15.00
C ARG A 50 -22.34 0.75 14.58
N CYS A 51 -21.14 0.21 14.38
CA CYS A 51 -20.95 -1.19 14.07
C CYS A 51 -21.10 -2.03 15.35
N THR A 52 -21.62 -3.25 15.24
CA THR A 52 -21.69 -4.17 16.39
C THR A 52 -20.31 -4.64 16.84
N PHE A 53 -19.38 -4.70 15.89
CA PHE A 53 -17.95 -4.93 16.08
C PHE A 53 -17.21 -4.24 14.93
N ASN A 54 -15.99 -3.76 15.16
CA ASN A 54 -15.13 -3.20 14.13
C ASN A 54 -13.77 -3.91 14.15
N LEU A 55 -13.49 -4.75 13.15
CA LEU A 55 -12.20 -5.40 12.98
C LEU A 55 -11.22 -4.39 12.39
N ASP A 56 -10.51 -3.70 13.29
CA ASP A 56 -9.58 -2.64 12.94
C ASP A 56 -8.41 -2.61 13.93
N PRO A 57 -7.55 -3.65 13.90
CA PRO A 57 -6.41 -3.74 14.80
C PRO A 57 -5.47 -2.54 14.68
N GLN A 58 -5.41 -1.89 13.52
CA GLN A 58 -4.40 -0.88 13.24
C GLN A 58 -4.83 0.57 13.44
N HIS A 59 -6.12 0.93 13.32
CA HIS A 59 -6.56 2.33 13.44
C HIS A 59 -7.36 2.62 14.71
N SER A 60 -7.91 1.60 15.39
CA SER A 60 -8.77 1.79 16.57
C SER A 60 -8.04 1.66 17.92
N GLY A 61 -6.71 1.77 17.94
CA GLY A 61 -5.88 1.68 19.15
C GLY A 61 -5.39 0.28 19.51
N GLY A 62 -5.48 -0.68 18.58
CA GLY A 62 -4.90 -2.02 18.70
C GLY A 62 -3.43 -2.08 18.28
N ASP A 63 -2.98 -3.26 17.84
CA ASP A 63 -1.63 -3.46 17.33
C ASP A 63 -1.49 -2.96 15.89
N ALA A 64 -0.80 -1.84 15.72
CA ALA A 64 -0.50 -1.23 14.42
C ALA A 64 0.31 -2.15 13.47
N ASN A 65 0.87 -3.26 13.97
CA ASN A 65 1.62 -4.23 13.17
C ASN A 65 0.79 -5.46 12.74
N ARG A 66 -0.53 -5.47 12.95
CA ARG A 66 -1.43 -6.57 12.56
C ARG A 66 -2.47 -6.10 11.57
N ALA A 67 -2.62 -6.78 10.44
CA ALA A 67 -3.61 -6.44 9.41
C ALA A 67 -4.97 -7.08 9.70
N ALA A 68 -6.06 -6.47 9.23
CA ALA A 68 -7.41 -6.99 9.42
C ALA A 68 -7.57 -8.38 8.78
N ILE A 69 -6.91 -8.67 7.66
CA ILE A 69 -6.91 -9.99 7.03
C ILE A 69 -6.31 -11.08 7.94
N GLU A 70 -5.33 -10.73 8.78
CA GLU A 70 -4.72 -11.66 9.73
C GLU A 70 -5.69 -11.94 10.88
N ASP A 71 -6.29 -10.89 11.44
CA ASP A 71 -7.21 -11.02 12.57
C ASP A 71 -8.52 -11.72 12.17
N ALA A 72 -8.93 -11.57 10.91
CA ALA A 72 -10.10 -12.27 10.36
C ALA A 72 -9.97 -13.80 10.40
N LEU A 73 -8.77 -14.37 10.54
CA LEU A 73 -8.59 -15.82 10.68
C LEU A 73 -9.16 -16.34 12.01
N THR A 74 -9.06 -15.56 13.08
CA THR A 74 -9.37 -16.02 14.45
C THR A 74 -10.49 -15.22 15.11
N ALA A 75 -10.86 -14.06 14.57
CA ALA A 75 -11.99 -13.27 15.04
C ALA A 75 -13.29 -14.09 15.07
N GLU A 76 -14.20 -13.74 15.98
CA GLU A 76 -15.54 -14.33 16.00
C GLU A 76 -16.25 -14.08 14.66
N LEU A 77 -16.95 -15.10 14.16
CA LEU A 77 -17.69 -14.96 12.92
C LEU A 77 -18.84 -13.94 13.11
N PRO A 78 -19.04 -13.01 12.15
CA PRO A 78 -20.21 -12.15 12.16
C PRO A 78 -21.52 -12.98 12.16
N PRO A 79 -22.64 -12.41 12.63
CA PRO A 79 -23.93 -13.07 12.58
C PRO A 79 -24.31 -13.52 11.17
N GLU A 80 -25.03 -14.64 11.08
CA GLU A 80 -25.49 -15.24 9.82
C GLU A 80 -26.23 -14.20 8.96
N GLY A 81 -25.81 -14.04 7.69
CA GLY A 81 -26.43 -13.08 6.77
C GLY A 81 -26.20 -11.61 7.13
N GLY A 82 -25.30 -11.33 8.07
CA GLY A 82 -24.89 -9.99 8.48
C GLY A 82 -24.23 -9.19 7.36
N THR A 83 -24.04 -7.90 7.64
CA THR A 83 -23.36 -6.98 6.71
C THR A 83 -21.92 -6.77 7.15
N LEU A 84 -20.96 -7.07 6.27
CA LEU A 84 -19.57 -6.65 6.41
C LEU A 84 -19.38 -5.30 5.71
N ALA A 85 -18.93 -4.30 6.45
CA ALA A 85 -18.84 -2.93 5.99
C ALA A 85 -17.42 -2.37 6.12
N THR A 86 -16.93 -1.65 5.10
CA THR A 86 -15.68 -0.88 5.17
C THR A 86 -15.91 0.55 4.68
N VAL A 87 -15.06 1.51 5.05
CA VAL A 87 -15.03 2.85 4.42
C VAL A 87 -14.09 2.92 3.23
N ARG A 88 -13.20 1.93 3.07
CA ARG A 88 -12.21 1.85 1.99
C ARG A 88 -12.05 0.39 1.57
N ALA A 89 -12.38 0.09 0.32
CA ALA A 89 -12.13 -1.23 -0.25
C ALA A 89 -10.69 -1.30 -0.75
N ASP A 90 -9.82 -1.90 0.05
CA ASP A 90 -8.41 -2.18 -0.25
C ASP A 90 -8.11 -3.67 -0.05
N LEU A 91 -6.85 -4.06 -0.30
CA LEU A 91 -6.43 -5.46 -0.19
C LEU A 91 -6.71 -6.04 1.21
N ASP A 92 -6.50 -5.27 2.28
CA ASP A 92 -6.65 -5.76 3.65
C ASP A 92 -8.11 -5.95 4.03
N SER A 93 -8.94 -4.92 3.86
CA SER A 93 -10.38 -4.98 4.17
C SER A 93 -11.13 -5.99 3.29
N VAL A 94 -10.88 -6.02 1.98
CA VAL A 94 -11.50 -7.04 1.09
C VAL A 94 -10.92 -8.42 1.35
N GLY A 95 -9.64 -8.50 1.72
CA GLY A 95 -8.99 -9.70 2.23
C GLY A 95 -9.72 -10.27 3.45
N ALA A 96 -9.91 -9.46 4.48
CA ALA A 96 -10.63 -9.83 5.70
C ALA A 96 -12.06 -10.30 5.40
N MET A 97 -12.78 -9.59 4.52
CA MET A 97 -14.10 -10.00 4.05
C MET A 97 -14.09 -11.37 3.37
N ALA A 98 -13.09 -11.64 2.52
CA ALA A 98 -12.91 -12.94 1.89
C ALA A 98 -12.63 -14.02 2.94
N ILE A 99 -11.78 -13.77 3.94
CA ILE A 99 -11.51 -14.72 5.02
C ILE A 99 -12.79 -15.07 5.79
N PHE A 100 -13.60 -14.08 6.18
CA PHE A 100 -14.87 -14.34 6.85
C PHE A 100 -15.82 -15.19 5.99
N SER A 101 -15.95 -14.86 4.71
CA SER A 101 -16.78 -15.63 3.75
C SER A 101 -16.28 -17.06 3.57
N LEU A 102 -14.96 -17.26 3.47
CA LEU A 102 -14.35 -18.59 3.38
C LEU A 102 -14.57 -19.43 4.65
N ARG A 103 -14.50 -18.82 5.84
CA ARG A 103 -14.72 -19.49 7.12
C ARG A 103 -16.18 -19.86 7.32
N GLU A 104 -17.10 -18.94 7.01
CA GLU A 104 -18.55 -19.15 7.14
C GLU A 104 -19.01 -20.39 6.36
N ARG A 105 -18.52 -20.55 5.13
CA ARG A 105 -18.85 -21.71 4.29
C ARG A 105 -18.01 -22.96 4.56
N GLY A 106 -17.13 -22.93 5.55
CA GLY A 106 -16.19 -24.02 5.86
C GLY A 106 -15.18 -24.34 4.76
N ALA A 107 -14.96 -23.43 3.80
CA ALA A 107 -13.97 -23.59 2.72
C ALA A 107 -12.54 -23.44 3.22
N ILE A 108 -12.36 -22.76 4.35
CA ILE A 108 -11.16 -22.85 5.17
C ILE A 108 -11.60 -23.27 6.56
N SER A 109 -11.08 -24.41 7.02
CA SER A 109 -11.37 -24.91 8.36
C SER A 109 -10.26 -24.48 9.32
N LEU A 110 -10.66 -24.03 10.49
CA LEU A 110 -9.76 -23.84 11.63
C LEU A 110 -9.41 -25.17 12.32
N LEU A 111 -9.92 -26.29 11.81
CA LEU A 111 -9.73 -27.62 12.37
C LEU A 111 -8.73 -28.42 11.54
N LEU A 112 -7.58 -28.70 12.17
CA LEU A 112 -6.96 -30.03 12.26
C LEU A 112 -7.53 -31.05 11.27
N GLU A 113 -6.79 -31.41 10.23
CA GLU A 113 -6.73 -32.82 9.80
C GLU A 113 -5.74 -33.11 8.68
N ASP A 114 -5.10 -32.12 8.06
CA ASP A 114 -4.05 -32.42 7.07
C ASP A 114 -2.65 -32.48 7.70
N LYS A 115 -2.31 -33.64 8.29
CA LYS A 115 -0.95 -33.94 8.79
C LYS A 115 0.12 -33.99 7.70
N SER A 116 -0.23 -33.82 6.42
CA SER A 116 0.71 -33.85 5.29
C SER A 116 1.08 -32.46 4.73
N ALA A 117 0.40 -31.39 5.17
CA ALA A 117 0.67 -30.04 4.71
C ALA A 117 1.91 -29.43 5.41
N LYS A 118 2.85 -28.91 4.61
CA LYS A 118 3.96 -28.07 5.09
C LYS A 118 3.38 -26.86 5.84
N GLY A 119 3.68 -26.75 7.14
CA GLY A 119 3.03 -25.78 8.04
C GLY A 119 3.70 -24.40 8.04
N TYR A 120 2.89 -23.35 8.22
CA TYR A 120 3.35 -21.98 8.47
C TYR A 120 3.10 -21.63 9.93
N CYS A 121 4.06 -20.99 10.59
CA CYS A 121 3.82 -20.51 11.95
C CYS A 121 3.11 -19.14 11.93
N PRO A 122 1.94 -19.00 12.59
CA PRO A 122 1.21 -17.75 12.65
C PRO A 122 1.91 -16.67 13.50
N ALA A 123 2.83 -17.06 14.39
CA ALA A 123 3.57 -16.11 15.24
C ALA A 123 4.83 -15.55 14.57
N CYS A 124 5.53 -16.36 13.76
CA CYS A 124 6.86 -16.02 13.24
C CYS A 124 6.89 -15.85 11.71
N GLY A 125 5.84 -16.24 10.99
CA GLY A 125 5.80 -16.16 9.54
C GLY A 125 6.83 -17.04 8.81
N MET A 126 7.49 -17.97 9.50
CA MET A 126 8.41 -18.91 8.86
C MET A 126 7.70 -20.24 8.57
N GLY A 127 7.87 -20.74 7.35
CA GLY A 127 7.49 -22.11 6.99
C GLY A 127 8.47 -23.09 7.61
N ASN A 128 7.98 -24.16 8.23
CA ASN A 128 8.85 -25.30 8.53
C ASN A 128 8.66 -26.37 7.47
N GLU A 129 9.76 -26.97 7.01
CA GLU A 129 9.72 -28.23 6.27
C GLU A 129 9.64 -29.43 7.21
N THR A 130 9.76 -29.19 8.51
CA THR A 130 10.01 -30.20 9.53
C THR A 130 9.09 -30.04 10.76
N MET A 131 8.13 -30.96 10.83
CA MET A 131 7.23 -31.32 11.95
C MET A 131 6.06 -30.37 12.29
N PRO A 132 4.83 -30.91 12.45
CA PRO A 132 3.71 -30.14 13.01
C PRO A 132 3.92 -29.82 14.50
N GLY A 133 3.58 -28.59 14.92
CA GLY A 133 3.28 -28.26 16.32
C GLY A 133 4.29 -27.40 17.09
N CYS A 134 5.40 -26.96 16.50
CA CYS A 134 6.31 -26.00 17.15
C CYS A 134 7.10 -25.16 16.11
N CYS A 135 7.00 -23.82 16.14
CA CYS A 135 7.95 -22.97 15.37
C CYS A 135 9.31 -23.02 16.06
N MET A 136 10.30 -23.63 15.41
CA MET A 136 11.69 -23.69 15.91
C MET A 136 12.34 -22.30 16.00
N VAL A 137 11.81 -21.31 15.29
CA VAL A 137 12.35 -19.94 15.24
C VAL A 137 11.89 -19.10 16.43
N CYS A 138 10.62 -19.19 16.83
CA CYS A 138 10.05 -18.33 17.88
C CYS A 138 9.54 -19.10 19.11
N GLY A 139 9.70 -20.43 19.16
CA GLY A 139 9.25 -21.26 20.27
C GLY A 139 7.73 -21.38 20.43
N TYR A 140 6.94 -20.90 19.46
CA TYR A 140 5.48 -20.93 19.53
C TYR A 140 4.96 -22.37 19.55
N ARG A 141 4.19 -22.70 20.60
CA ARG A 141 3.50 -23.97 20.80
C ARG A 141 2.02 -23.72 21.06
N GLU A 142 1.19 -23.99 20.07
CA GLU A 142 -0.15 -24.54 20.27
C GLU A 142 -0.78 -24.99 18.95
N GLY A 143 -1.71 -25.92 19.08
CA GLY A 143 -2.08 -26.88 18.05
C GLY A 143 -2.67 -26.31 16.76
N SER A 144 -2.71 -27.19 15.76
CA SER A 144 -3.98 -27.47 15.08
C SER A 144 -4.43 -26.61 13.90
N TRP A 145 -3.62 -25.68 13.39
CA TRP A 145 -3.99 -24.87 12.21
C TRP A 145 -3.33 -25.44 10.95
N TYR A 146 -4.12 -25.98 10.01
CA TYR A 146 -3.62 -26.41 8.70
C TYR A 146 -4.29 -25.62 7.58
N PHE A 147 -3.80 -24.41 7.33
CA PHE A 147 -4.01 -23.74 6.06
C PHE A 147 -2.99 -24.26 5.04
N SER A 148 -3.34 -24.26 3.75
CA SER A 148 -2.33 -24.56 2.73
C SER A 148 -1.22 -23.52 2.80
N TYR A 149 0.04 -23.96 2.65
CA TYR A 149 1.20 -23.07 2.68
C TYR A 149 1.04 -21.87 1.73
N GLU A 150 0.54 -22.13 0.52
CA GLU A 150 0.32 -21.09 -0.49
C GLU A 150 -0.82 -20.12 -0.12
N PHE A 151 -1.87 -20.59 0.57
CA PHE A 151 -2.91 -19.70 1.10
C PHE A 151 -2.34 -18.73 2.13
N MET A 152 -1.61 -19.23 3.13
CA MET A 152 -1.00 -18.37 4.16
C MET A 152 0.01 -17.41 3.56
N ARG A 153 0.84 -17.89 2.62
CA ARG A 153 1.81 -17.03 1.92
C ARG A 153 1.14 -15.87 1.20
N ARG A 154 -0.01 -16.09 0.55
CA ARG A 154 -0.79 -15.02 -0.11
C ARG A 154 -1.43 -14.07 0.89
N LEU A 155 -1.99 -14.58 1.98
CA LEU A 155 -2.53 -13.78 3.07
C LEU A 155 -1.46 -12.86 3.67
N PHE A 156 -0.27 -13.40 3.98
CA PHE A 156 0.83 -12.61 4.53
C PHE A 156 1.41 -11.61 3.52
N LYS A 157 1.33 -11.88 2.21
CA LYS A 157 1.66 -10.86 1.20
C LYS A 157 0.71 -9.67 1.25
N VAL A 158 -0.59 -9.92 1.42
CA VAL A 158 -1.58 -8.84 1.61
C VAL A 158 -1.30 -8.08 2.89
N ALA A 159 -1.14 -8.80 4.02
CA ALA A 159 -0.86 -8.18 5.31
C ALA A 159 0.44 -7.36 5.31
N ALA A 160 1.51 -7.86 4.69
CA ALA A 160 2.77 -7.15 4.57
C ALA A 160 2.64 -5.90 3.68
N SER A 161 1.86 -5.98 2.61
CA SER A 161 1.57 -4.81 1.75
C SER A 161 0.80 -3.73 2.47
N ASP A 162 -0.16 -4.10 3.32
CA ASP A 162 -0.93 -3.15 4.11
C ASP A 162 -0.07 -2.48 5.20
N LYS A 163 0.67 -3.28 5.97
CA LYS A 163 1.64 -2.77 6.96
C LYS A 163 2.67 -1.85 6.31
N PHE A 164 3.13 -2.18 5.11
CA PHE A 164 4.04 -1.33 4.34
C PHE A 164 3.38 -0.03 3.87
N ALA A 165 2.11 -0.03 3.51
CA ALA A 165 1.38 1.19 3.16
C ALA A 165 1.34 2.20 4.34
N ARG A 166 1.57 1.74 5.57
CA ARG A 166 1.83 2.57 6.76
C ARG A 166 3.27 2.66 7.20
N GLY A 167 4.11 1.77 6.68
CA GLY A 167 5.54 1.77 6.93
C GLY A 167 6.15 3.07 6.45
N GLY A 168 7.22 3.50 7.12
CA GLY A 168 7.96 4.66 6.65
C GLY A 168 8.55 4.44 5.26
N TYR A 169 9.02 5.51 4.63
CA TYR A 169 9.72 5.40 3.35
C TYR A 169 10.77 4.27 3.38
N PRO A 170 10.69 3.27 2.49
CA PRO A 170 11.48 2.04 2.55
C PRO A 170 12.95 2.21 2.17
N GLY A 171 13.35 3.44 1.79
CA GLY A 171 14.60 3.70 1.11
C GLY A 171 14.47 3.66 -0.41
N PRO A 172 15.50 4.15 -1.13
CA PRO A 172 15.56 4.05 -2.58
C PRO A 172 15.47 2.60 -3.07
N LYS A 173 14.80 2.39 -4.20
CA LYS A 173 14.61 1.11 -4.87
C LYS A 173 15.10 1.21 -6.30
N PRO A 174 15.58 0.11 -6.90
CA PRO A 174 15.89 0.11 -8.32
C PRO A 174 14.62 0.35 -9.14
N LEU A 175 14.76 1.11 -10.22
CA LEU A 175 13.68 1.28 -11.18
C LEU A 175 13.44 -0.04 -11.94
N PRO A 176 12.20 -0.31 -12.35
CA PRO A 176 11.85 -1.53 -13.06
C PRO A 176 12.54 -1.57 -14.43
N THR A 177 12.98 -2.77 -14.81
CA THR A 177 13.58 -3.05 -16.12
C THR A 177 12.86 -4.22 -16.79
N ARG A 178 13.13 -4.50 -18.06
CA ARG A 178 12.60 -5.72 -18.71
C ARG A 178 13.05 -7.01 -18.02
N ASP A 179 14.29 -7.03 -17.53
CA ASP A 179 14.88 -8.20 -16.86
C ASP A 179 14.39 -8.34 -15.41
N ASN A 180 14.00 -7.23 -14.79
CA ASN A 180 13.42 -7.21 -13.45
C ASN A 180 12.24 -6.23 -13.40
N PRO A 181 11.07 -6.61 -13.94
CA PRO A 181 9.93 -5.71 -14.03
C PRO A 181 9.27 -5.47 -12.67
N TRP A 182 9.47 -6.35 -11.69
CA TRP A 182 8.83 -6.27 -10.37
C TRP A 182 9.90 -6.35 -9.28
N ASP A 183 9.97 -5.37 -8.37
CA ASP A 183 10.89 -5.43 -7.23
C ASP A 183 10.29 -6.26 -6.08
N GLU A 184 10.35 -7.59 -6.23
CA GLU A 184 9.77 -8.56 -5.29
C GLU A 184 10.36 -8.50 -3.87
N ARG A 185 11.47 -7.78 -3.69
CA ARG A 185 12.10 -7.58 -2.38
C ARG A 185 11.30 -6.67 -1.46
N THR A 186 10.37 -5.90 -2.01
CA THR A 186 9.57 -4.96 -1.22
C THR A 186 8.16 -5.50 -1.02
N ALA A 187 7.58 -5.26 0.15
CA ALA A 187 6.23 -5.70 0.44
C ALA A 187 5.24 -4.60 0.05
N SER A 188 5.04 -4.32 -1.24
CA SER A 188 4.05 -3.33 -1.68
C SER A 188 3.09 -3.95 -2.69
N ALA A 189 1.89 -3.38 -2.87
CA ALA A 189 0.91 -3.94 -3.79
C ALA A 189 1.45 -4.10 -5.23
N GLU A 190 2.40 -3.25 -5.61
CA GLU A 190 3.04 -3.22 -6.92
C GLU A 190 4.36 -4.02 -6.98
N SER A 191 4.76 -4.73 -5.92
CA SER A 191 6.07 -5.41 -5.88
C SER A 191 6.10 -6.77 -6.56
N SER A 192 4.94 -7.35 -6.87
CA SER A 192 4.85 -8.60 -7.62
C SER A 192 3.62 -8.59 -8.51
N ARG A 193 3.73 -9.20 -9.69
CA ARG A 193 2.61 -9.29 -10.63
C ARG A 193 1.32 -9.85 -10.00
N PRO A 194 1.34 -10.97 -9.26
CA PRO A 194 0.10 -11.54 -8.74
C PRO A 194 -0.59 -10.63 -7.72
N LEU A 195 0.19 -9.92 -6.90
CA LEU A 195 -0.34 -8.99 -5.92
C LEU A 195 -0.89 -7.73 -6.59
N ALA A 196 -0.21 -7.22 -7.61
CA ALA A 196 -0.67 -6.07 -8.39
C ALA A 196 -1.98 -6.38 -9.12
N ALA A 197 -2.11 -7.59 -9.69
CA ALA A 197 -3.32 -8.01 -10.39
C ALA A 197 -4.55 -8.07 -9.45
N ILE A 198 -4.40 -8.66 -8.25
CA ILE A 198 -5.50 -8.70 -7.29
C ILE A 198 -5.78 -7.31 -6.68
N ALA A 199 -4.76 -6.48 -6.47
CA ALA A 199 -4.93 -5.09 -6.03
C ALA A 199 -5.75 -4.27 -7.04
N ALA A 200 -5.45 -4.40 -8.34
CA ALA A 200 -6.21 -3.75 -9.40
C ALA A 200 -7.68 -4.22 -9.42
N ALA A 201 -7.92 -5.52 -9.23
CA ALA A 201 -9.28 -6.07 -9.15
C ALA A 201 -10.07 -5.52 -7.95
N VAL A 202 -9.42 -5.38 -6.80
CA VAL A 202 -10.03 -4.81 -5.58
C VAL A 202 -10.29 -3.30 -5.71
N ALA A 203 -9.44 -2.58 -6.43
CA ALA A 203 -9.57 -1.14 -6.64
C ALA A 203 -10.62 -0.76 -7.70
N GLU A 204 -11.09 -1.69 -8.54
CA GLU A 204 -12.06 -1.41 -9.61
C GLU A 204 -13.44 -1.03 -9.07
N PHE A 205 -13.69 0.28 -8.97
CA PHE A 205 -14.90 0.83 -8.38
C PHE A 205 -16.19 0.44 -9.12
N LYS A 206 -16.11 0.10 -10.41
CA LYS A 206 -17.26 -0.38 -11.20
C LYS A 206 -17.62 -1.82 -10.91
N LEU A 207 -16.70 -2.61 -10.35
CA LEU A 207 -16.98 -3.98 -9.95
C LEU A 207 -17.75 -3.95 -8.61
N PRO A 208 -18.92 -4.60 -8.49
CA PRO A 208 -19.60 -4.76 -7.21
C PRO A 208 -18.69 -5.38 -6.13
N LEU A 209 -18.84 -4.96 -4.87
CA LEU A 209 -17.92 -5.37 -3.80
C LEU A 209 -17.94 -6.90 -3.56
N ASP A 210 -19.10 -7.55 -3.69
CA ASP A 210 -19.24 -9.00 -3.61
C ASP A 210 -18.43 -9.73 -4.68
N GLN A 211 -18.37 -9.19 -5.90
CA GLN A 211 -17.52 -9.73 -6.96
C GLN A 211 -16.04 -9.53 -6.67
N ARG A 212 -15.64 -8.40 -6.07
CA ARG A 212 -14.25 -8.19 -5.62
C ARG A 212 -13.84 -9.18 -4.55
N VAL A 213 -14.71 -9.41 -3.56
CA VAL A 213 -14.49 -10.42 -2.52
C VAL A 213 -14.37 -11.81 -3.14
N ALA A 214 -15.24 -12.19 -4.09
CA ALA A 214 -15.15 -13.48 -4.76
C ALA A 214 -13.84 -13.67 -5.55
N LEU A 215 -13.32 -12.62 -6.21
CA LEU A 215 -12.00 -12.66 -6.86
C LEU A 215 -10.87 -12.84 -5.83
N MET A 216 -10.94 -12.15 -4.69
CA MET A 216 -9.99 -12.30 -3.59
C MET A 216 -10.02 -13.71 -2.99
N GLU A 217 -11.20 -14.29 -2.75
CA GLU A 217 -11.34 -15.67 -2.29
C GLU A 217 -10.69 -16.66 -3.26
N LYS A 218 -11.00 -16.53 -4.56
CA LYS A 218 -10.45 -17.40 -5.59
C LYS A 218 -8.92 -17.31 -5.61
N TRP A 219 -8.38 -16.08 -5.59
CA TRP A 219 -6.95 -15.85 -5.57
C TRP A 219 -6.28 -16.39 -4.29
N LEU A 220 -6.86 -16.15 -3.11
CA LEU A 220 -6.34 -16.68 -1.84
C LEU A 220 -6.30 -18.21 -1.84
N LEU A 221 -7.34 -18.88 -2.34
CA LEU A 221 -7.42 -20.35 -2.39
C LEU A 221 -6.51 -20.97 -3.44
N THR A 222 -6.47 -20.41 -4.65
CA THR A 222 -5.88 -21.06 -5.83
C THR A 222 -4.59 -20.41 -6.31
N GLY A 223 -4.40 -19.12 -6.03
CA GLY A 223 -3.36 -18.29 -6.65
C GLY A 223 -3.68 -17.86 -8.07
N GLU A 224 -4.83 -18.25 -8.62
CA GLU A 224 -5.24 -17.86 -9.96
C GLU A 224 -5.53 -16.36 -10.00
N GLU A 225 -4.77 -15.67 -10.84
CA GLU A 225 -4.91 -14.23 -11.06
C GLU A 225 -6.10 -13.94 -11.98
N PRO A 226 -6.94 -12.94 -11.66
CA PRO A 226 -7.96 -12.46 -12.58
C PRO A 226 -7.35 -12.00 -13.91
N GLU A 227 -7.57 -12.74 -15.00
CA GLU A 227 -6.85 -12.57 -16.27
C GLU A 227 -6.90 -11.14 -16.83
N GLN A 228 -8.07 -10.51 -16.82
CA GLN A 228 -8.24 -9.12 -17.25
C GLN A 228 -7.29 -8.17 -16.52
N TYR A 229 -7.19 -8.29 -15.20
CA TYR A 229 -6.39 -7.42 -14.36
C TYR A 229 -4.91 -7.76 -14.45
N ARG A 230 -4.55 -9.04 -14.59
CA ARG A 230 -3.18 -9.47 -14.89
C ARG A 230 -2.67 -8.80 -16.18
N THR A 231 -3.42 -8.92 -17.26
CA THR A 231 -3.06 -8.31 -18.55
C THR A 231 -3.00 -6.79 -18.46
N GLN A 232 -3.92 -6.17 -17.71
CA GLN A 232 -3.86 -4.74 -17.44
C GLN A 232 -2.56 -4.35 -16.74
N VAL A 233 -2.25 -4.94 -15.58
CA VAL A 233 -1.07 -4.52 -14.80
C VAL A 233 0.24 -4.83 -15.52
N GLU A 234 0.33 -5.94 -16.26
CA GLU A 234 1.49 -6.25 -17.11
C GLU A 234 1.68 -5.19 -18.19
N LYS A 235 0.60 -4.81 -18.89
CA LYS A 235 0.64 -3.76 -19.92
C LYS A 235 1.07 -2.42 -19.31
N GLU A 236 0.50 -2.05 -18.19
CA GLU A 236 0.78 -0.80 -17.49
C GLU A 236 2.23 -0.74 -16.98
N HIS A 237 2.77 -1.85 -16.48
CA HIS A 237 4.17 -1.93 -16.08
C HIS A 237 5.13 -1.87 -17.27
N LEU A 238 4.81 -2.57 -18.37
CA LEU A 238 5.61 -2.52 -19.60
C LEU A 238 5.60 -1.13 -20.24
N ASP A 239 4.48 -0.41 -20.18
CA ASP A 239 4.37 0.98 -20.63
C ASP A 239 5.31 1.90 -19.83
N MET A 240 5.32 1.75 -18.49
CA MET A 240 6.26 2.48 -17.62
C MET A 240 7.73 2.15 -17.95
N ILE A 241 8.08 0.86 -18.11
CA ILE A 241 9.45 0.44 -18.45
C ILE A 241 9.86 1.04 -19.80
N THR A 242 8.96 0.98 -20.80
CA THR A 242 9.21 1.58 -22.12
C THR A 242 9.40 3.10 -22.03
N ALA A 243 8.63 3.77 -21.17
CA ALA A 243 8.76 5.21 -20.95
C ALA A 243 10.08 5.58 -20.24
N LEU A 244 10.59 4.73 -19.35
CA LEU A 244 11.92 4.88 -18.76
C LEU A 244 13.03 4.66 -19.80
N GLU A 245 12.96 3.55 -20.55
CA GLU A 245 13.96 3.18 -21.59
C GLU A 245 14.07 4.22 -22.71
N SER A 246 12.93 4.80 -23.12
CA SER A 246 12.88 5.82 -24.18
C SER A 246 13.25 7.23 -23.70
N GLY A 247 13.41 7.45 -22.40
CA GLY A 247 13.63 8.77 -21.81
C GLY A 247 12.39 9.68 -21.82
N ALA A 248 11.19 9.12 -22.03
CA ALA A 248 9.92 9.83 -21.86
C ALA A 248 9.62 10.16 -20.39
N ILE A 249 10.19 9.39 -19.46
CA ILE A 249 10.32 9.75 -18.05
C ILE A 249 11.77 10.15 -17.81
N LYS A 250 12.01 11.45 -17.60
CA LYS A 250 13.32 11.96 -17.17
C LYS A 250 13.31 12.11 -15.67
N TYR A 251 14.41 11.77 -15.02
CA TYR A 251 14.52 11.92 -13.58
C TYR A 251 15.95 12.28 -13.18
N GLU A 252 16.06 12.97 -12.04
CA GLU A 252 17.31 13.19 -11.35
C GLU A 252 17.07 13.16 -9.84
N THR A 253 18.12 12.83 -9.10
CA THR A 253 18.10 12.81 -7.64
C THR A 253 19.00 13.93 -7.13
N ARG A 254 18.41 14.90 -6.42
CA ARG A 254 19.13 16.00 -5.78
C ARG A 254 19.43 15.65 -4.33
N ARG A 255 20.71 15.69 -3.97
CA ARG A 255 21.20 15.53 -2.60
C ARG A 255 21.42 16.91 -1.99
N ILE A 256 20.61 17.25 -0.99
CA ILE A 256 20.61 18.56 -0.35
C ILE A 256 21.33 18.41 0.99
N PRO A 257 22.46 19.12 1.22
CA PRO A 257 23.15 19.08 2.49
C PRO A 257 22.22 19.51 3.63
N TYR A 258 22.09 18.67 4.65
CA TYR A 258 21.26 18.93 5.82
C TYR A 258 22.10 19.20 7.07
N GLY A 259 23.29 18.61 7.15
CA GLY A 259 24.22 18.78 8.26
C GLY A 259 25.22 17.64 8.32
N ASN A 260 25.86 17.45 9.47
CA ASN A 260 26.73 16.29 9.70
C ASN A 260 25.90 15.13 10.21
N CYS A 261 25.93 14.00 9.49
CA CYS A 261 25.26 12.79 9.95
C CYS A 261 26.05 12.22 11.15
N PRO A 262 25.41 11.99 12.32
CA PRO A 262 26.08 11.43 13.48
C PRO A 262 26.30 9.92 13.37
N GLY A 263 25.73 9.29 12.33
CA GLY A 263 25.79 7.86 12.14
C GLY A 263 27.16 7.36 11.71
N MET A 264 27.37 6.08 11.95
CA MET A 264 28.57 5.34 11.62
C MET A 264 28.31 4.44 10.42
N ILE A 265 29.34 4.21 9.63
CA ILE A 265 29.25 3.34 8.46
C ILE A 265 29.32 1.89 8.92
N GLN A 266 28.30 1.11 8.60
CA GLN A 266 28.13 -0.30 8.93
C GLN A 266 27.92 -1.12 7.66
N GLU A 267 28.19 -2.42 7.73
CA GLU A 267 27.88 -3.35 6.64
C GLU A 267 26.46 -3.88 6.78
N PHE A 268 25.64 -3.69 5.75
CA PHE A 268 24.31 -4.28 5.65
C PHE A 268 24.22 -5.09 4.37
N SER A 269 24.16 -6.42 4.50
CA SER A 269 24.02 -7.35 3.38
C SER A 269 25.10 -7.17 2.29
N GLY A 270 26.36 -6.95 2.70
CA GLY A 270 27.48 -6.76 1.79
C GLY A 270 27.62 -5.35 1.21
N VAL A 271 26.82 -4.38 1.66
CA VAL A 271 26.90 -2.99 1.24
C VAL A 271 27.16 -2.09 2.44
N LEU A 272 28.15 -1.19 2.33
CA LEU A 272 28.43 -0.20 3.37
C LEU A 272 27.35 0.87 3.37
N ARG A 273 26.66 1.04 4.50
CA ARG A 273 25.62 2.07 4.70
C ARG A 273 25.81 2.75 6.03
N CYS A 274 25.45 4.02 6.12
CA CYS A 274 25.32 4.67 7.42
C CYS A 274 24.16 4.05 8.22
N ASP A 275 24.39 3.69 9.48
CA ASP A 275 23.38 3.14 10.39
C ASP A 275 22.23 4.10 10.73
N VAL A 276 22.44 5.40 10.62
CA VAL A 276 21.43 6.43 10.88
C VAL A 276 20.70 6.84 9.60
N CYS A 277 21.43 7.20 8.55
CA CYS A 277 20.84 7.76 7.34
C CYS A 277 20.66 6.76 6.19
N MET A 278 21.12 5.52 6.38
CA MET A 278 21.05 4.41 5.41
C MET A 278 21.65 4.71 4.03
N THR A 279 22.42 5.80 3.91
CA THR A 279 23.07 6.19 2.66
C THR A 279 24.21 5.22 2.38
N GLU A 280 24.17 4.58 1.21
CA GLU A 280 25.26 3.74 0.70
C GLU A 280 26.54 4.56 0.55
N GLN A 281 27.65 3.97 1.01
CA GLN A 281 28.96 4.58 1.01
C GLN A 281 29.87 3.85 0.01
N PRO A 282 30.81 4.55 -0.64
CA PRO A 282 31.88 3.90 -1.39
C PRO A 282 32.61 2.88 -0.52
N GLU A 283 33.05 1.76 -1.10
CA GLU A 283 33.85 0.74 -0.39
C GLU A 283 35.13 1.31 0.23
N GLU A 284 35.63 2.41 -0.32
CA GLU A 284 36.80 3.15 0.17
C GLU A 284 36.57 3.79 1.55
N VAL A 285 35.32 4.00 1.94
CA VAL A 285 34.99 4.55 3.25
C VAL A 285 34.94 3.41 4.26
N GLY A 286 35.92 3.35 5.16
CA GLY A 286 36.04 2.25 6.12
C GLY A 286 34.82 2.06 7.02
N LEU A 287 34.65 0.83 7.51
CA LEU A 287 33.69 0.50 8.57
C LEU A 287 33.95 1.35 9.82
N ASN A 288 32.88 1.69 10.55
CA ASN A 288 32.89 2.54 11.74
C ASN A 288 33.46 3.95 11.52
N GLN A 289 33.52 4.43 10.29
CA GLN A 289 33.80 5.83 10.00
C GLN A 289 32.54 6.68 10.18
N PRO A 290 32.67 7.95 10.64
CA PRO A 290 31.54 8.86 10.70
C PRO A 290 31.04 9.16 9.28
N CYS A 291 29.72 9.10 9.08
CA CYS A 291 29.10 9.34 7.77
C CYS A 291 29.39 10.76 7.24
N GLY A 292 29.57 11.74 8.13
CA GLY A 292 30.17 13.04 7.82
C GLY A 292 29.27 14.02 7.05
N ALA A 293 28.33 13.55 6.23
CA ALA A 293 27.38 14.39 5.51
C ALA A 293 25.98 13.76 5.49
N TRP A 294 25.03 14.43 6.13
CA TRP A 294 23.62 14.07 6.06
C TRP A 294 22.98 14.79 4.88
N PHE A 295 22.43 14.03 3.95
CA PHE A 295 21.72 14.58 2.81
C PHE A 295 20.24 14.28 2.97
N ARG A 296 19.41 15.28 2.66
CA ARG A 296 18.02 15.05 2.31
C ARG A 296 17.94 14.86 0.81
N THR A 297 17.12 13.92 0.38
CA THR A 297 17.05 13.55 -1.02
C THR A 297 15.72 13.99 -1.59
N VAL A 298 15.76 14.65 -2.75
CA VAL A 298 14.58 15.00 -3.54
C VAL A 298 14.72 14.38 -4.92
N ALA A 299 13.69 13.69 -5.40
CA ALA A 299 13.60 13.23 -6.77
C ALA A 299 12.88 14.27 -7.60
N VAL A 300 13.51 14.73 -8.68
CA VAL A 300 12.87 15.60 -9.67
C VAL A 300 12.56 14.73 -10.88
N VAL A 301 11.28 14.69 -11.28
CA VAL A 301 10.81 13.86 -12.39
C VAL A 301 10.10 14.74 -13.40
N GLU A 302 10.51 14.69 -14.66
CA GLU A 302 9.81 15.36 -15.76
C GLU A 302 9.19 14.31 -16.68
N SER A 303 7.86 14.30 -16.78
CA SER A 303 7.15 13.40 -17.69
C SER A 303 5.68 13.78 -17.88
N THR A 304 5.12 13.41 -19.04
CA THR A 304 3.66 13.36 -19.25
C THR A 304 3.05 12.04 -18.78
N HIS A 305 3.88 11.04 -18.47
CA HIS A 305 3.46 9.70 -18.07
C HIS A 305 2.92 9.69 -16.65
N ARG A 306 1.88 8.88 -16.41
CA ARG A 306 1.18 8.79 -15.11
C ARG A 306 2.04 8.25 -13.96
N ALA A 307 3.12 7.52 -14.27
CA ALA A 307 4.01 6.91 -13.28
C ALA A 307 5.07 7.86 -12.69
N ALA A 308 5.04 9.16 -13.01
CA ALA A 308 6.08 10.10 -12.59
C ALA A 308 6.32 10.12 -11.07
N THR A 309 5.25 10.11 -10.27
CA THR A 309 5.35 10.09 -8.81
C THR A 309 5.84 8.74 -8.27
N SER A 310 5.37 7.62 -8.84
CA SER A 310 5.84 6.28 -8.45
C SER A 310 7.33 6.10 -8.73
N VAL A 311 7.79 6.54 -9.90
CA VAL A 311 9.23 6.58 -10.24
C VAL A 311 10.00 7.47 -9.26
N GLY A 312 9.48 8.65 -8.93
CA GLY A 312 10.09 9.55 -7.95
C GLY A 312 10.24 8.91 -6.56
N TYR A 313 9.22 8.20 -6.08
CA TYR A 313 9.26 7.50 -4.80
C TYR A 313 10.14 6.24 -4.81
N SER A 314 10.56 5.74 -5.97
CA SER A 314 11.66 4.77 -6.01
C SER A 314 13.01 5.43 -5.74
N LEU A 315 13.14 6.75 -5.90
CA LEU A 315 14.41 7.46 -5.84
C LEU A 315 14.59 8.26 -4.54
N ALA A 316 13.52 8.86 -4.02
CA ALA A 316 13.59 9.72 -2.84
C ALA A 316 12.25 9.79 -2.06
N PRO A 317 12.28 10.10 -0.76
CA PRO A 317 11.07 10.29 0.04
C PRO A 317 10.29 11.57 -0.30
N VAL A 318 10.89 12.50 -1.04
CA VAL A 318 10.25 13.74 -1.51
C VAL A 318 10.40 13.81 -3.03
N VAL A 319 9.30 14.10 -3.72
CA VAL A 319 9.21 14.10 -5.18
C VAL A 319 8.69 15.44 -5.66
N ILE A 320 9.32 15.97 -6.70
CA ILE A 320 8.87 17.12 -7.49
C ILE A 320 8.67 16.62 -8.91
N ALA A 321 7.41 16.36 -9.28
CA ALA A 321 7.03 15.90 -10.61
C ALA A 321 6.55 17.07 -11.47
N ARG A 322 7.19 17.30 -12.61
CA ARG A 322 6.79 18.26 -13.64
C ARG A 322 6.16 17.53 -14.81
N ASN A 323 4.91 17.85 -15.11
CA ASN A 323 4.26 17.47 -16.36
C ASN A 323 4.28 18.67 -17.32
N PRO A 324 5.02 18.60 -18.44
CA PRO A 324 5.15 19.73 -19.36
C PRO A 324 3.89 19.98 -20.21
N ALA A 325 2.94 19.06 -20.23
CA ALA A 325 1.75 19.10 -21.09
C ALA A 325 0.53 18.45 -20.42
N PHE A 326 0.26 18.79 -19.16
CA PHE A 326 -0.88 18.26 -18.40
C PHE A 326 -2.20 18.77 -19.00
N LYS A 327 -3.20 17.90 -19.10
CA LYS A 327 -4.55 18.26 -19.57
C LYS A 327 -5.56 18.02 -18.46
N LEU A 328 -6.19 19.09 -17.97
CA LEU A 328 -7.27 19.00 -17.00
C LEU A 328 -8.61 18.89 -17.73
N GLY A 329 -9.33 17.78 -17.55
CA GLY A 329 -10.67 17.59 -18.14
C GLY A 329 -10.72 17.66 -19.67
N GLY A 330 -9.60 17.38 -20.35
CA GLY A 330 -9.50 17.50 -21.82
C GLY A 330 -9.24 18.92 -22.33
N GLY A 331 -9.01 19.90 -21.46
CA GLY A 331 -8.62 21.26 -21.83
C GLY A 331 -7.20 21.38 -22.40
N GLU A 332 -6.77 22.62 -22.61
CA GLU A 332 -5.44 22.93 -23.16
C GLU A 332 -4.29 22.38 -22.31
N ALA A 333 -3.23 21.96 -22.99
CA ALA A 333 -2.04 21.44 -22.34
C ALA A 333 -1.31 22.57 -21.61
N HIS A 334 -0.93 22.32 -20.36
CA HIS A 334 -0.21 23.28 -19.54
C HIS A 334 0.87 22.63 -18.68
N VAL A 335 1.84 23.44 -18.25
CA VAL A 335 2.89 22.98 -17.32
C VAL A 335 2.29 22.85 -15.93
N LYS A 336 2.37 21.65 -15.35
CA LYS A 336 1.90 21.36 -14.00
C LYS A 336 3.00 20.76 -13.15
N TYR A 337 3.14 21.26 -11.93
CA TYR A 337 3.97 20.65 -10.90
C TYR A 337 3.10 19.89 -9.90
N THR A 338 3.63 18.77 -9.41
CA THR A 338 3.16 18.06 -8.23
C THR A 338 4.34 17.94 -7.28
N VAL A 339 4.16 18.38 -6.04
CA VAL A 339 5.16 18.24 -4.97
C VAL A 339 4.55 17.33 -3.92
N CYS A 340 5.24 16.25 -3.59
CA CYS A 340 4.75 15.30 -2.60
C CYS A 340 5.87 14.71 -1.74
N ALA A 341 5.56 14.50 -0.46
CA ALA A 341 6.39 13.78 0.48
C ALA A 341 5.73 12.45 0.83
N PHE A 342 6.52 11.40 1.02
CA PHE A 342 6.02 10.07 1.37
C PHE A 342 5.26 10.11 2.70
N GLU A 343 5.77 10.88 3.65
CA GLU A 343 5.17 11.16 4.96
C GLU A 343 5.46 12.62 5.37
N PRO A 344 4.63 13.22 6.24
CA PRO A 344 4.81 14.60 6.74
C PRO A 344 6.14 14.85 7.48
N LYS A 345 6.85 13.78 7.87
CA LYS A 345 8.13 13.83 8.55
C LYS A 345 9.31 14.09 7.61
N PHE A 346 9.15 13.96 6.29
CA PHE A 346 10.23 14.23 5.32
C PHE A 346 10.22 15.66 4.79
N ALA A 347 9.06 16.32 4.77
CA ALA A 347 8.93 17.72 4.40
C ALA A 347 7.65 18.35 4.96
N ASP A 348 7.70 19.65 5.26
CA ASP A 348 6.49 20.47 5.44
C ASP A 348 5.95 20.94 4.09
N ILE A 349 5.24 20.05 3.40
CA ILE A 349 4.66 20.34 2.09
C ILE A 349 3.67 21.51 2.17
N LYS A 350 2.92 21.64 3.26
CA LYS A 350 1.94 22.72 3.40
C LYS A 350 2.63 24.08 3.43
N SER A 351 3.71 24.22 4.19
CA SER A 351 4.50 25.46 4.24
C SER A 351 5.22 25.74 2.92
N ALA A 352 5.76 24.71 2.25
CA ALA A 352 6.36 24.86 0.92
C ALA A 352 5.37 25.39 -0.11
N LEU A 353 4.14 24.85 -0.15
CA LEU A 353 3.08 25.31 -1.04
C LEU A 353 2.63 26.73 -0.72
N ALA A 354 2.59 27.11 0.56
CA ALA A 354 2.28 28.48 0.97
C ALA A 354 3.35 29.47 0.49
N GLU A 355 4.65 29.12 0.57
CA GLU A 355 5.73 29.95 0.02
C GLU A 355 5.66 30.01 -1.51
N LEU A 356 5.43 28.88 -2.19
CA LEU A 356 5.20 28.87 -3.65
C LEU A 356 4.01 29.75 -4.06
N ALA A 357 2.95 29.78 -3.25
CA ALA A 357 1.79 30.64 -3.48
C ALA A 357 2.11 32.14 -3.42
N THR A 358 3.20 32.54 -2.75
CA THR A 358 3.68 33.93 -2.75
C THR A 358 4.41 34.29 -4.05
N LEU A 359 4.98 33.31 -4.74
CA LEU A 359 5.67 33.48 -6.02
C LEU A 359 4.71 33.35 -7.21
N GLU A 360 3.72 32.47 -7.10
CA GLU A 360 2.69 32.23 -8.09
C GLU A 360 1.36 31.92 -7.40
N ALA A 361 0.31 32.69 -7.63
CA ALA A 361 -0.98 32.44 -6.99
C ALA A 361 -1.62 31.13 -7.51
N GLY A 362 -2.22 30.33 -6.61
CA GLY A 362 -2.98 29.12 -6.98
C GLY A 362 -2.33 27.79 -6.61
N TRP A 363 -1.15 27.80 -5.97
CA TRP A 363 -0.58 26.59 -5.36
C TRP A 363 -1.43 26.15 -4.16
N GLY A 364 -1.61 24.84 -4.01
CA GLY A 364 -2.40 24.28 -2.92
C GLY A 364 -2.35 22.76 -2.84
N GLY A 365 -2.83 22.19 -1.74
CA GLY A 365 -2.77 20.76 -1.49
C GLY A 365 -3.06 20.36 -0.04
N SER A 366 -2.75 19.10 0.26
CA SER A 366 -2.77 18.49 1.58
C SER A 366 -1.38 18.57 2.26
N PRO A 367 -1.25 18.13 3.53
CA PRO A 367 0.04 18.11 4.23
C PRO A 367 1.14 17.24 3.59
N THR A 368 0.81 16.34 2.65
CA THR A 368 1.76 15.42 2.01
C THR A 368 1.84 15.58 0.50
N ILE A 369 0.87 16.25 -0.14
CA ILE A 369 0.86 16.43 -1.59
C ILE A 369 0.18 17.74 -1.98
N GLY A 370 0.75 18.46 -2.93
CA GLY A 370 0.06 19.56 -3.60
C GLY A 370 0.62 19.81 -4.99
N GLY A 371 0.13 20.85 -5.63
CA GLY A 371 0.56 21.17 -6.98
C GLY A 371 0.40 22.64 -7.34
N SER A 372 0.90 22.95 -8.53
CA SER A 372 0.79 24.27 -9.15
C SER A 372 -0.66 24.62 -9.50
N PRO A 373 -0.93 25.87 -9.94
CA PRO A 373 -2.25 26.31 -10.32
C PRO A 373 -2.91 25.39 -11.36
N GLN A 374 -4.21 25.16 -11.23
CA GLN A 374 -4.95 24.26 -12.12
C GLN A 374 -5.41 24.99 -13.38
N GLY A 375 -5.28 24.34 -14.55
CA GLY A 375 -5.82 24.85 -15.81
C GLY A 375 -5.00 25.95 -16.48
N VAL A 376 -3.89 26.36 -15.87
CA VAL A 376 -2.94 27.34 -16.42
C VAL A 376 -1.52 26.82 -16.24
N SER A 377 -0.61 27.20 -17.14
CA SER A 377 0.80 26.80 -17.03
C SER A 377 1.45 27.51 -15.87
N SER A 378 2.15 26.74 -15.03
CA SER A 378 3.02 27.32 -14.02
C SER A 378 4.13 28.14 -14.67
N ILE A 379 4.37 29.34 -14.17
CA ILE A 379 5.45 30.25 -14.60
C ILE A 379 6.77 29.96 -13.90
N LEU A 380 6.75 29.15 -12.83
CA LEU A 380 7.94 28.82 -12.06
C LEU A 380 8.80 27.79 -12.79
N THR A 381 10.12 27.94 -12.68
CA THR A 381 11.08 26.94 -13.17
C THR A 381 11.19 25.77 -12.18
N VAL A 382 11.73 24.63 -12.66
CA VAL A 382 12.03 23.48 -11.80
C VAL A 382 12.93 23.90 -10.63
N ASP A 383 13.97 24.69 -10.89
CA ASP A 383 14.92 25.11 -9.85
C ASP A 383 14.29 26.03 -8.81
N GLN A 384 13.35 26.90 -9.20
CA GLN A 384 12.59 27.72 -8.24
C GLN A 384 11.70 26.85 -7.35
N VAL A 385 11.01 25.86 -7.92
CA VAL A 385 10.17 24.94 -7.14
C VAL A 385 11.02 24.11 -6.19
N VAL A 386 12.14 23.55 -6.69
CA VAL A 386 13.10 22.82 -5.88
C VAL A 386 13.57 23.69 -4.73
N ALA A 387 14.14 24.87 -5.00
CA ALA A 387 14.72 25.77 -4.00
C ALA A 387 13.75 26.15 -2.88
N VAL A 388 12.45 26.27 -3.15
CA VAL A 388 11.45 26.45 -2.09
C VAL A 388 11.30 25.16 -1.28
N VAL A 389 11.08 24.02 -1.93
CA VAL A 389 10.90 22.73 -1.23
C VAL A 389 12.12 22.39 -0.36
N GLU A 390 13.35 22.68 -0.80
CA GLU A 390 14.58 22.40 -0.03
C GLU A 390 14.54 23.04 1.36
N LYS A 391 14.00 24.27 1.48
CA LYS A 391 13.89 25.00 2.75
C LYS A 391 12.94 24.32 3.75
N HIS A 392 11.98 23.55 3.24
CA HIS A 392 10.91 22.92 4.02
C HIS A 392 11.11 21.43 4.22
N LEU A 393 12.25 20.86 3.82
CA LEU A 393 12.59 19.49 4.14
C LEU A 393 12.78 19.33 5.66
N LYS A 394 12.57 18.11 6.17
CA LYS A 394 12.66 17.76 7.60
C LYS A 394 13.75 16.75 7.91
#